data_AF-A0A200HEW9-F1
#
_entry.id   AF-A0A200HEW9-F1
#
_cell.length_a   1.000
_cell.length_b   1.000
_cell.length_c   1.000
_cell.angle_alpha   90.00
_cell.angle_beta   90.00
_cell.angle_gamma   90.00
#
_symmetry.space_group_name_H-M   'P 1'
#
loop_
_entity.id
_entity.type
_entity.pdbx_description
1 polymer ?
#
loop_
_entity_poly.entity_id
_entity_poly.type
_entity_poly.pdbx_seq_one_letter_code
_entity_poly.pdbx_strand_id
1 'polypeptide(L)'
;MAPDMANALIQRQHLIESRVSALAEAALAQQEAWLKRLGTPPAGDQRLERWLQELRTVVAYRDRYAVDSSAVLGDARSDAQRLDHARAAHAIRRARTISDEACDVSPVVDPRIAVRERSR
;
A
#
# COMPACT_ATOMS: atom_id res chain seq x y z
N MET A 1 -27.17 -20.67 19.89
CA MET A 1 -27.33 -19.59 18.89
C MET A 1 -26.01 -18.84 18.78
N ALA A 2 -25.22 -19.05 17.73
CA ALA A 2 -23.88 -18.44 17.59
C ALA A 2 -23.24 -18.47 16.17
N PRO A 3 -23.56 -19.38 15.22
CA PRO A 3 -22.83 -19.42 13.95
C PRO A 3 -23.25 -18.31 12.96
N ASP A 4 -24.52 -17.91 12.95
CA ASP A 4 -25.03 -16.90 12.00
C ASP A 4 -24.48 -15.49 12.25
N MET A 5 -24.28 -15.10 13.51
CA MET A 5 -23.73 -13.78 13.83
C MET A 5 -22.24 -13.68 13.50
N ALA A 6 -21.46 -14.73 13.78
CA ALA A 6 -20.06 -14.80 13.37
C ALA A 6 -19.93 -14.76 11.84
N ASN A 7 -20.79 -15.52 11.12
CA ASN A 7 -20.84 -15.48 9.66
C ASN A 7 -21.21 -14.09 9.13
N ALA A 8 -22.19 -13.42 9.72
CA ALA A 8 -22.58 -12.06 9.30
C ALA A 8 -21.44 -11.04 9.48
N LEU A 9 -20.64 -11.15 10.55
CA LEU A 9 -19.49 -10.29 10.77
C LEU A 9 -18.37 -10.55 9.75
N ILE A 10 -18.08 -11.81 9.45
CA ILE A 10 -17.09 -12.21 8.42
C ILE A 10 -17.52 -11.71 7.04
N GLN A 11 -18.79 -11.91 6.67
CA GLN A 11 -19.31 -11.43 5.38
C GLN A 11 -19.21 -9.90 5.27
N ARG A 12 -19.54 -9.17 6.33
CA ARG A 12 -19.38 -7.72 6.36
C ARG A 12 -17.91 -7.29 6.24
N GLN A 13 -17.00 -7.98 6.94
CA GLN A 13 -15.57 -7.73 6.84
C GLN A 13 -15.09 -7.89 5.40
N HIS A 14 -15.44 -9.00 4.74
CA HIS A 14 -15.06 -9.25 3.35
C HIS A 14 -15.58 -8.17 2.39
N LEU A 15 -16.82 -7.70 2.57
CA LEU A 15 -17.36 -6.62 1.74
C LEU A 15 -16.58 -5.31 1.92
N ILE A 16 -16.17 -4.99 3.15
CA ILE A 16 -15.36 -3.80 3.43
C ILE A 16 -13.96 -3.94 2.81
N GLU A 17 -13.31 -5.09 3.01
CA GLU A 17 -11.97 -5.35 2.46
C GLU A 17 -11.97 -5.34 0.92
N SER A 18 -13.01 -5.91 0.30
CA SER A 18 -13.19 -5.91 -1.15
C SER A 18 -13.39 -4.49 -1.69
N ARG A 19 -14.23 -3.67 -1.05
CA ARG A 19 -14.42 -2.27 -1.43
C ARG A 19 -13.12 -1.49 -1.35
N VAL A 20 -12.38 -1.62 -0.25
CA VAL A 20 -11.10 -0.91 -0.08
C VAL A 20 -10.08 -1.35 -1.12
N SER A 21 -10.06 -2.64 -1.49
CA SER A 21 -9.19 -3.15 -2.55
C SER A 21 -9.55 -2.57 -3.92
N ALA A 22 -10.84 -2.57 -4.27
CA ALA A 22 -11.32 -1.96 -5.52
C ALA A 22 -11.03 -0.46 -5.59
N LEU A 23 -11.16 0.26 -4.47
CA LEU A 23 -10.82 1.69 -4.40
C LEU A 23 -9.31 1.94 -4.54
N ALA A 24 -8.48 1.05 -4.00
CA ALA A 24 -7.02 1.12 -4.17
C ALA A 24 -6.61 0.90 -5.63
N GLU A 25 -7.20 -0.10 -6.30
CA GLU A 25 -7.01 -0.34 -7.73
C GLU A 25 -7.48 0.84 -8.58
N ALA A 26 -8.65 1.41 -8.26
CA ALA A 26 -9.17 2.59 -8.94
C ALA A 26 -8.26 3.82 -8.77
N ALA A 27 -7.69 4.03 -7.58
CA ALA A 27 -6.76 5.13 -7.35
C ALA A 27 -5.49 4.97 -8.20
N LEU A 28 -4.96 3.75 -8.31
CA LEU A 28 -3.80 3.43 -9.15
C LEU A 28 -4.11 3.66 -10.63
N ALA A 29 -5.25 3.16 -11.11
CA ALA A 29 -5.68 3.31 -12.50
C ALA A 29 -5.85 4.78 -12.89
N GLN A 30 -6.38 5.61 -11.97
CA GLN A 30 -6.58 7.05 -12.17
C GLN A 30 -5.30 7.87 -11.94
N GLN A 31 -4.20 7.25 -11.48
CA GLN A 31 -2.94 7.92 -11.15
C GLN A 31 -3.14 9.13 -10.23
N GLU A 32 -4.02 8.95 -9.24
CA GLU A 32 -4.39 9.98 -8.27
C GLU A 32 -3.17 10.72 -7.71
N ALA A 33 -3.22 12.06 -7.72
CA ALA A 33 -2.04 12.88 -7.41
C ALA A 33 -1.45 12.63 -6.01
N TRP A 34 -2.30 12.27 -5.05
CA TRP A 34 -1.89 11.97 -3.68
C TRP A 34 -1.05 10.68 -3.57
N LEU A 35 -1.13 9.76 -4.54
CA LEU A 35 -0.32 8.53 -4.56
C LEU A 35 1.18 8.79 -4.60
N LYS A 36 1.59 9.95 -5.16
CA LYS A 36 2.99 10.41 -5.13
C LYS A 36 3.56 10.47 -3.72
N ARG A 37 2.71 10.60 -2.69
CA ARG A 37 3.11 10.61 -1.29
C ARG A 37 3.43 9.22 -0.77
N LEU A 38 3.05 8.13 -1.42
CA LEU A 38 3.35 6.76 -0.99
C LEU A 38 4.63 6.20 -1.63
N GLY A 39 5.22 6.92 -2.60
CA GLY A 39 6.34 6.43 -3.39
C GLY A 39 5.89 5.62 -4.60
N THR A 40 6.86 5.20 -5.42
CA THR A 40 6.59 4.41 -6.63
C THR A 40 6.27 2.97 -6.26
N PRO A 41 5.24 2.34 -6.86
CA PRO A 41 4.98 0.92 -6.68
C PRO A 41 6.25 0.10 -7.01
N PRO A 42 6.72 -0.77 -6.09
CA PRO A 42 7.96 -1.51 -6.29
C PRO A 42 7.79 -2.63 -7.33
N ALA A 43 8.89 -2.99 -8.00
CA ALA A 43 8.93 -4.18 -8.84
C ALA A 43 9.06 -5.46 -7.99
N GLY A 44 8.30 -6.50 -8.34
CA GLY A 44 8.32 -7.82 -7.71
C GLY A 44 7.16 -8.04 -6.75
N ASP A 45 6.55 -9.22 -6.86
CA ASP A 45 5.24 -9.56 -6.30
C ASP A 45 5.16 -9.33 -4.78
N GLN A 46 6.13 -9.83 -4.01
CA GLN A 46 6.08 -9.73 -2.55
C GLN A 46 6.25 -8.29 -2.01
N ARG A 47 7.06 -7.46 -2.68
CA ARG A 47 7.20 -6.03 -2.29
C ARG A 47 5.96 -5.25 -2.70
N LEU A 48 5.44 -5.54 -3.89
CA LEU A 48 4.22 -4.94 -4.39
C LEU A 48 3.03 -5.24 -3.48
N GLU A 49 2.84 -6.49 -3.06
CA GLU A 49 1.78 -6.87 -2.12
C GLU A 49 1.86 -6.11 -0.79
N ARG A 50 3.06 -6.02 -0.20
CA ARG A 50 3.27 -5.25 1.03
C ARG A 50 2.96 -3.77 0.83
N TRP A 51 3.40 -3.19 -0.28
CA TRP A 51 3.09 -1.80 -0.63
C TRP A 51 1.58 -1.58 -0.84
N LEU A 52 0.89 -2.50 -1.52
CA LEU A 52 -0.57 -2.46 -1.72
C LEU A 52 -1.33 -2.56 -0.40
N GLN A 53 -0.82 -3.32 0.58
CA GLN A 53 -1.44 -3.40 1.90
C GLN A 53 -1.39 -2.04 2.64
N GLU A 54 -0.27 -1.33 2.54
CA GLU A 54 -0.15 0.02 3.10
C GLU A 54 -1.07 1.01 2.36
N LEU A 55 -1.14 0.92 1.02
CA LEU A 55 -2.08 1.71 0.21
C LEU A 55 -3.54 1.49 0.63
N ARG A 56 -3.97 0.24 0.82
CA ARG A 56 -5.34 -0.09 1.28
C ARG A 56 -5.67 0.57 2.62
N THR A 57 -4.70 0.67 3.53
CA THR A 57 -4.89 1.36 4.82
C THR A 57 -5.15 2.86 4.62
N VAL A 58 -4.41 3.50 3.70
CA VAL A 58 -4.63 4.91 3.35
C VAL A 58 -5.98 5.11 2.67
N VAL A 59 -6.35 4.22 1.74
CA VAL A 59 -7.64 4.28 1.03
C VAL A 59 -8.81 4.08 1.99
N ALA A 60 -8.73 3.13 2.91
CA ALA A 60 -9.75 2.92 3.93
C ALA A 60 -9.96 4.16 4.80
N TYR A 61 -8.87 4.86 5.17
CA TYR A 61 -8.95 6.14 5.88
C TYR A 61 -9.66 7.21 5.03
N ARG A 62 -9.28 7.35 3.75
CA ARG A 62 -9.88 8.34 2.84
C ARG A 62 -11.36 8.08 2.58
N ASP A 63 -11.76 6.81 2.37
CA ASP A 63 -13.16 6.41 2.18
C ASP A 63 -13.99 6.68 3.44
N ARG A 64 -13.46 6.32 4.63
CA ARG A 64 -14.16 6.51 5.91
C ARG A 64 -14.43 7.98 6.26
N TYR A 65 -13.46 8.86 6.00
CA TYR A 65 -13.55 10.28 6.36
C TYR A 65 -13.84 11.20 5.17
N ALA A 66 -14.21 10.62 4.02
CA ALA A 66 -14.51 11.32 2.77
C ALA A 66 -13.43 12.36 2.40
N VAL A 67 -12.16 11.94 2.44
CA VAL A 67 -11.05 12.81 2.06
C VAL A 67 -10.96 12.85 0.53
N ASP A 68 -11.53 13.89 -0.05
CA ASP A 68 -11.59 14.18 -1.49
C ASP A 68 -10.50 15.15 -1.95
N SER A 69 -9.86 15.86 -1.01
CA SER A 69 -8.77 16.79 -1.31
C SER A 69 -7.56 16.09 -1.95
N SER A 70 -6.73 16.89 -2.63
CA SER A 70 -5.42 16.46 -3.14
C SER A 70 -4.42 16.13 -2.04
N ALA A 71 -4.67 16.56 -0.81
CA ALA A 71 -3.89 16.13 0.35
C ALA A 71 -4.20 14.66 0.68
N VAL A 72 -3.18 13.90 1.06
CA VAL A 72 -3.32 12.45 1.22
C VAL A 72 -4.16 12.05 2.44
N LEU A 73 -4.08 12.79 3.56
CA LEU A 73 -4.86 12.50 4.79
C LEU A 73 -5.80 13.64 5.26
N GLY A 74 -5.74 14.84 4.66
CA GLY A 74 -6.53 15.98 5.16
C GLY A 74 -6.31 16.31 6.64
N ASP A 75 -7.17 17.16 7.21
CA ASP A 75 -7.08 17.55 8.62
C ASP A 75 -8.00 16.72 9.51
N ALA A 76 -7.46 16.21 10.62
CA ALA A 76 -8.22 15.42 11.59
C ALA A 76 -9.03 16.30 12.55
N ARG A 77 -10.34 16.04 12.66
CA ARG A 77 -11.31 16.87 13.41
C ARG A 77 -11.84 16.23 14.70
N SER A 78 -11.50 14.97 14.97
CA SER A 78 -11.93 14.24 16.17
C SER A 78 -10.82 13.32 16.71
N ASP A 79 -10.92 12.87 17.96
CA ASP A 79 -9.95 11.92 18.54
C ASP A 79 -9.88 10.59 17.78
N ALA A 80 -11.04 10.06 17.39
CA ALA A 80 -11.10 8.85 16.58
C ALA A 80 -10.38 9.05 15.23
N GLN A 81 -10.63 10.20 14.58
CA GLN A 81 -9.97 10.53 13.32
C GLN A 81 -8.47 10.76 13.52
N ARG A 82 -8.03 11.33 14.65
CA ARG A 82 -6.60 11.51 14.97
C ARG A 82 -5.87 10.17 15.07
N LEU A 83 -6.47 9.18 15.73
CA LEU A 83 -5.89 7.84 15.83
C LEU A 83 -5.76 7.17 14.45
N ASP A 84 -6.83 7.19 13.66
CA ASP A 84 -6.82 6.60 12.33
C ASP A 84 -5.91 7.38 11.37
N HIS A 85 -5.83 8.69 11.52
CA HIS A 85 -4.88 9.54 10.78
C HIS A 85 -3.43 9.15 11.12
N ALA A 86 -3.10 8.90 12.38
CA ALA A 86 -1.77 8.43 12.78
C ALA A 86 -1.43 7.07 12.15
N ARG A 87 -2.41 6.14 12.09
CA ARG A 87 -2.27 4.83 11.43
C ARG A 87 -2.03 5.00 9.92
N ALA A 88 -2.82 5.81 9.24
CA ALA A 88 -2.65 6.07 7.82
C ALA A 88 -1.32 6.80 7.51
N ALA A 89 -0.89 7.71 8.38
CA ALA A 89 0.41 8.37 8.27
C ALA A 89 1.56 7.38 8.44
N HIS A 90 1.44 6.39 9.33
CA HIS A 90 2.41 5.32 9.47
C HIS A 90 2.46 4.45 8.19
N ALA A 91 1.31 4.07 7.65
CA ALA A 91 1.22 3.31 6.40
C ALA A 91 1.90 4.03 5.23
N ILE A 92 1.73 5.35 5.11
CA ILE A 92 2.44 6.15 4.09
C ILE A 92 3.96 6.05 4.24
N ARG A 93 4.48 6.14 5.48
CA ARG A 93 5.92 6.01 5.73
C ARG A 93 6.42 4.62 5.36
N ARG A 94 5.69 3.57 5.74
CA ARG A 94 5.98 2.17 5.41
C ARG A 94 6.00 1.94 3.89
N ALA A 95 5.01 2.44 3.17
CA ALA A 95 4.94 2.36 1.71
C ALA A 95 6.18 2.96 1.06
N ARG A 96 6.61 4.16 1.50
CA ARG A 96 7.84 4.79 1.01
C ARG A 96 9.07 3.95 1.27
N THR A 97 9.24 3.45 2.49
CA THR A 97 10.38 2.58 2.82
C THR A 97 10.44 1.37 1.89
N ILE A 98 9.31 0.73 1.60
CA ILE A 98 9.25 -0.40 0.65
C ILE A 98 9.63 0.05 -0.78
N SER A 99 9.16 1.21 -1.22
CA SER A 99 9.54 1.79 -2.51
C SER A 99 11.03 2.09 -2.61
N ASP A 100 11.62 2.64 -1.55
CA ASP A 100 13.04 3.00 -1.48
C ASP A 100 13.91 1.75 -1.45
N GLU A 101 13.58 0.76 -0.61
CA GLU A 101 14.22 -0.57 -0.58
C GLU A 101 14.14 -1.27 -1.94
N ALA A 102 13.09 -1.01 -2.72
CA ALA A 102 12.94 -1.59 -4.04
C ALA A 102 13.82 -0.94 -5.11
N CYS A 103 14.13 0.35 -4.96
CA CYS A 103 15.01 1.08 -5.85
C CYS A 103 16.50 0.79 -5.58
N ASP A 104 16.86 0.41 -4.35
CA ASP A 104 18.25 0.19 -3.91
C ASP A 104 18.85 -1.16 -4.39
N VAL A 105 18.04 -2.09 -4.89
CA VAL A 105 18.56 -3.38 -5.39
C VAL A 105 19.23 -3.21 -6.76
N SER A 106 20.51 -2.82 -6.75
CA SER A 106 21.40 -3.06 -7.89
C SER A 106 21.48 -4.57 -8.18
N PRO A 107 21.38 -5.02 -9.44
CA PRO A 107 21.62 -6.42 -9.76
C PRO A 107 23.06 -6.74 -9.41
N VAL A 108 23.27 -7.68 -8.48
CA VAL A 108 24.56 -8.36 -8.29
C VAL A 108 24.90 -9.02 -9.64
N VAL A 109 25.70 -8.34 -10.45
CA VAL A 109 26.47 -8.97 -11.52
C VAL A 109 27.58 -9.73 -10.80
N ASP A 110 27.46 -11.05 -10.77
CA ASP A 110 28.49 -11.92 -10.22
C ASP A 110 29.73 -11.85 -11.15
N PRO A 111 30.86 -11.25 -10.73
CA PRO A 111 32.03 -11.09 -11.59
C PRO A 111 32.78 -12.42 -11.81
N ARG A 112 32.27 -13.55 -11.30
CA ARG A 112 32.92 -14.86 -11.42
C ARG A 112 32.60 -15.62 -12.71
N ILE A 113 31.63 -15.16 -13.51
CA ILE A 113 31.32 -15.68 -14.86
C ILE A 113 31.97 -14.78 -15.93
N ALA A 114 33.26 -14.46 -15.80
CA ALA A 114 33.96 -13.65 -16.81
C ALA A 114 35.41 -14.06 -17.03
N VAL A 115 35.82 -15.29 -16.70
CA VAL A 115 37.13 -15.81 -17.13
C VAL A 115 37.05 -17.31 -17.34
N ARG A 116 36.73 -17.77 -18.55
CA ARG A 116 37.35 -18.97 -19.13
C ARG A 116 37.09 -19.14 -20.63
N GLU A 117 37.46 -18.14 -21.43
CA GLU A 117 37.62 -18.36 -22.88
C GLU A 117 38.70 -17.42 -23.43
N ARG A 118 39.97 -17.74 -23.12
CA ARG A 118 41.06 -17.31 -23.99
C ARG A 118 42.31 -18.18 -23.81
N SER A 119 42.80 -18.63 -24.96
CA SER A 119 44.13 -19.16 -25.29
C SER A 119 44.17 -20.68 -25.41
N ARG A 120 44.14 -21.22 -26.64
CA ARG A 120 45.23 -21.36 -27.64
C ARG A 120 46.14 -22.55 -27.33
#